data_AF-N0BEA4-F1
#
_entry.id   AF-N0BEA4-F1
#
_cell.length_a   1.000
_cell.length_b   1.000
_cell.length_c   1.000
_cell.angle_alpha   90.00
_cell.angle_beta   90.00
_cell.angle_gamma   90.00
#
_symmetry.space_group_name_H-M   'P 1'
#
loop_
_entity.id
_entity.type
_entity.pdbx_description
1 polymer ?
#
loop_
_entity_poly.entity_id
_entity_poly.type
_entity_poly.pdbx_seq_one_letter_code
_entity_poly.pdbx_strand_id
1 'polypeptide(L)'
;MSDAPSLLNISHPAHPVNRTLTLIKLLVLAVSVAAAIPTARNLYFSWKNDVPFNQVDHRLAQAALLEKNFGCKIDYRALVAQGNARVEVGSCQKTGDISIRINGPNGQVNYEWIAFDRLPKPMSAHTASLLDLVVPRALASEDAANAGQAFDVAQDMSVLCQAKLGDNVIRVVQSGGQCVRETVSIFRGSVEKSETVPCDKACPIK
;
A
#
# COMPACT_ATOMS: atom_id res chain seq x y z
N MET A 1 54.96 5.77 48.53
CA MET A 1 55.25 4.46 47.94
C MET A 1 54.15 4.21 46.92
N SER A 2 54.49 4.29 45.64
CA SER A 2 53.54 4.27 44.51
C SER A 2 53.14 2.85 44.16
N ASP A 3 51.84 2.57 44.18
CA ASP A 3 51.27 1.40 43.50
C ASP A 3 50.95 1.78 42.05
N ALA A 4 51.60 1.11 41.11
CA ALA A 4 51.25 1.13 39.70
C ALA A 4 50.38 -0.11 39.38
N PRO A 5 49.29 0.01 38.62
CA PRO A 5 48.53 -1.15 38.17
C PRO A 5 49.26 -1.85 37.02
N SER A 6 49.64 -3.10 37.24
CA SER A 6 50.24 -3.98 36.24
C SER A 6 49.37 -4.10 35.00
N LEU A 7 49.96 -3.72 33.88
CA LEU A 7 49.42 -3.80 32.53
C LEU A 7 49.14 -5.26 32.13
N LEU A 8 48.02 -5.41 31.43
CA LEU A 8 47.58 -6.51 30.59
C LEU A 8 48.72 -7.45 30.12
N ASN A 9 48.82 -8.62 30.75
CA ASN A 9 49.66 -9.71 30.31
C ASN A 9 48.99 -10.45 29.14
N ILE A 10 49.21 -9.96 27.91
CA ILE A 10 48.79 -10.61 26.67
C ILE A 10 49.91 -11.56 26.23
N SER A 11 50.03 -12.70 26.89
CA SER A 11 50.95 -13.75 26.41
C SER A 11 50.57 -15.12 26.95
N HIS A 12 49.65 -15.83 26.27
CA HIS A 12 49.56 -17.29 26.28
C HIS A 12 48.91 -17.80 24.96
N PRO A 13 49.25 -19.02 24.50
CA PRO A 13 49.44 -19.33 23.08
C PRO A 13 48.18 -19.74 22.32
N ALA A 14 48.30 -19.74 20.99
CA ALA A 14 47.27 -20.02 20.01
C ALA A 14 46.61 -21.40 20.18
N HIS A 15 45.32 -21.40 20.54
CA HIS A 15 44.43 -22.55 20.34
C HIS A 15 43.71 -22.44 18.98
N PRO A 16 43.77 -23.46 18.10
CA PRO A 16 43.08 -23.44 16.79
C PRO A 16 41.54 -23.43 16.91
N VAL A 17 41.01 -23.69 18.10
CA VAL A 17 39.56 -23.65 18.41
C VAL A 17 39.02 -22.21 18.56
N ASN A 18 39.89 -21.20 18.66
CA ASN A 18 39.45 -19.83 18.90
C ASN A 18 39.00 -19.11 17.60
N ARG A 19 39.65 -19.36 16.46
CA ARG A 19 39.33 -18.66 15.20
C ARG A 19 37.95 -19.04 14.65
N THR A 20 37.60 -20.32 14.65
CA THR A 20 36.27 -20.78 14.22
C THR A 20 35.19 -20.26 15.15
N LEU A 21 35.41 -20.28 16.47
CA LEU A 21 34.48 -19.72 17.45
C LEU A 21 34.30 -18.20 17.29
N THR A 22 35.37 -17.45 17.02
CA THR A 22 35.30 -16.00 16.73
C THR A 22 34.51 -15.73 15.45
N LEU A 23 34.74 -16.51 14.37
CA LEU A 23 33.97 -16.38 13.12
C LEU A 23 32.49 -16.69 13.33
N ILE A 24 32.17 -17.73 14.10
CA ILE A 24 30.78 -18.07 14.45
C ILE A 24 30.14 -16.93 15.24
N LYS A 25 30.82 -16.37 16.24
CA LYS A 25 30.31 -15.21 17.01
C LYS A 25 30.06 -13.99 16.12
N LEU A 26 30.96 -13.68 15.20
CA LEU A 26 30.79 -12.59 14.24
C LEU A 26 29.62 -12.84 13.29
N LEU A 27 29.45 -14.08 12.83
CA LEU A 27 28.33 -14.45 11.95
C LEU A 27 27.00 -14.34 12.69
N VAL A 28 26.91 -14.82 13.93
CA VAL A 28 25.71 -14.68 14.76
C VAL A 28 25.39 -13.19 14.98
N LEU A 29 26.38 -12.37 15.33
CA LEU A 29 26.20 -10.93 15.47
C LEU A 29 25.68 -10.29 14.16
N ALA A 30 26.28 -10.64 13.02
CA ALA A 30 25.89 -10.11 11.72
C ALA A 30 24.44 -10.50 11.37
N VAL A 31 24.04 -11.75 11.61
CA VAL A 31 22.67 -12.22 11.39
C VAL A 31 21.70 -11.49 12.33
N SER A 32 22.04 -11.32 13.61
CA SER A 32 21.18 -10.60 14.57
C SER A 32 20.99 -9.14 14.18
N VAL A 33 22.05 -8.45 13.76
CA VAL A 33 21.95 -7.06 13.28
C VAL A 33 21.12 -7.01 12.00
N ALA A 34 21.38 -7.89 11.03
CA ALA A 34 20.62 -7.94 9.78
C ALA A 34 19.13 -8.19 10.02
N ALA A 35 18.77 -9.07 10.97
CA ALA A 35 17.39 -9.36 11.34
C ALA A 35 16.70 -8.17 12.05
N ALA A 36 17.44 -7.27 12.70
CA ALA A 36 16.89 -6.09 13.37
C ALA A 36 16.63 -4.91 12.42
N ILE A 37 17.22 -4.91 11.22
CA ILE A 37 17.10 -3.79 10.25
C ILE A 37 15.64 -3.52 9.85
N PRO A 38 14.81 -4.53 9.46
CA PRO A 38 13.42 -4.27 9.08
C PRO A 38 12.60 -3.64 10.21
N THR A 39 12.81 -4.11 11.44
CA THR A 39 12.14 -3.58 12.64
C THR A 39 12.50 -2.12 12.88
N ALA A 40 13.79 -1.77 12.83
CA ALA A 40 14.25 -0.39 13.00
C ALA A 40 13.72 0.53 11.89
N ARG A 41 13.73 0.05 10.64
CA ARG A 41 13.16 0.76 9.49
C ARG A 41 11.66 1.00 9.70
N ASN A 42 10.90 -0.03 10.04
CA ASN A 42 9.45 0.08 10.21
C ASN A 42 9.10 0.99 11.39
N LEU A 43 9.89 0.96 12.46
CA LEU A 43 9.71 1.86 13.61
C LEU A 43 9.91 3.32 13.19
N TYR A 44 10.95 3.60 12.40
CA TYR A 44 11.21 4.95 11.88
C TYR A 44 10.06 5.45 11.01
N PHE A 45 9.57 4.64 10.06
CA PHE A 45 8.47 5.04 9.17
C PHE A 45 7.13 5.16 9.91
N SER A 46 6.88 4.29 10.89
CA SER A 46 5.70 4.35 11.76
C SER A 46 5.66 5.67 12.52
N TRP A 47 6.77 6.05 13.16
CA TRP A 47 6.90 7.30 13.90
C TRP A 47 6.82 8.54 12.99
N LYS A 48 7.54 8.55 11.86
CA LYS A 48 7.59 9.71 10.97
C LYS A 48 6.25 10.01 10.29
N ASN A 49 5.50 8.98 9.89
CA ASN A 49 4.31 9.14 9.05
C ASN A 49 2.99 8.90 9.81
N ASP A 50 3.04 8.70 11.13
CA ASP A 50 1.89 8.39 11.97
C ASP A 50 1.07 7.19 11.44
N VAL A 51 1.78 6.14 11.03
CA VAL A 51 1.19 4.89 10.53
C VAL A 51 1.41 3.79 11.57
N PRO A 52 0.40 2.95 11.87
CA PRO A 52 0.58 1.80 12.76
C PRO A 52 1.73 0.89 12.29
N PHE A 53 2.58 0.44 13.23
CA PHE A 53 3.78 -0.34 12.93
C PHE A 53 3.50 -1.58 12.06
N ASN A 54 2.37 -2.26 12.29
CA ASN A 54 1.93 -3.44 11.54
C ASN A 54 1.45 -3.14 10.11
N GLN A 55 1.25 -1.87 9.75
CA GLN A 55 0.76 -1.45 8.44
C GLN A 55 1.85 -0.79 7.58
N VAL A 56 3.06 -0.56 8.12
CA VAL A 56 4.12 0.18 7.43
C VAL A 56 4.47 -0.44 6.07
N ASP A 57 4.73 -1.74 6.03
CA ASP A 57 5.10 -2.41 4.77
C ASP A 57 3.97 -2.34 3.73
N HIS A 58 2.72 -2.50 4.18
CA HIS A 58 1.56 -2.34 3.31
C HIS A 58 1.49 -0.91 2.77
N ARG A 59 1.61 0.12 3.62
CA ARG A 59 1.56 1.53 3.21
C ARG A 59 2.72 1.94 2.31
N LEU A 60 3.92 1.40 2.53
CA LEU A 60 5.06 1.61 1.63
C LEU A 60 4.83 0.97 0.26
N ALA A 61 4.22 -0.21 0.21
CA ALA A 61 3.83 -0.83 -1.06
C ALA A 61 2.73 -0.01 -1.79
N GLN A 62 1.75 0.52 -1.03
CA GLN A 62 0.73 1.42 -1.56
C GLN A 62 1.32 2.71 -2.13
N ALA A 63 2.25 3.34 -1.39
CA ALA A 63 2.98 4.51 -1.84
C ALA A 63 3.74 4.25 -3.15
N ALA A 64 4.43 3.11 -3.25
CA ALA A 64 5.14 2.71 -4.47
C ALA A 64 4.19 2.52 -5.68
N LEU A 65 3.00 1.95 -5.46
CA LEU A 65 1.99 1.82 -6.52
C LEU A 65 1.41 3.17 -6.93
N LEU A 66 1.17 4.07 -5.99
CA LEU A 66 0.72 5.43 -6.27
C LEU A 66 1.77 6.19 -7.10
N GLU A 67 3.04 6.11 -6.73
CA GLU A 67 4.14 6.75 -7.46
C GLU A 67 4.29 6.18 -8.88
N LYS A 68 4.21 4.85 -9.02
CA LYS A 68 4.23 4.18 -10.34
C LYS A 68 3.08 4.66 -11.24
N ASN A 69 1.89 4.86 -10.67
CA ASN A 69 0.67 5.21 -11.41
C ASN A 69 0.34 6.70 -11.35
N PHE A 70 1.29 7.54 -10.92
CA PHE A 70 1.10 8.98 -10.75
C PHE A 70 0.79 9.71 -12.08
N GLY A 71 1.06 9.11 -13.23
CA GLY A 71 0.74 9.70 -14.54
C GLY A 71 -0.60 9.26 -15.13
N CYS A 72 -1.43 8.53 -14.39
CA CYS A 72 -2.63 7.91 -14.93
C CYS A 72 -3.88 8.78 -14.72
N LYS A 73 -4.65 8.99 -15.78
CA LYS A 73 -6.03 9.46 -15.67
C LYS A 73 -6.91 8.25 -15.32
N ILE A 74 -7.60 8.31 -14.19
CA ILE A 74 -8.45 7.23 -13.70
C ILE A 74 -9.90 7.67 -13.79
N ASP A 75 -10.70 6.85 -14.45
CA ASP A 75 -12.15 6.95 -14.47
C ASP A 75 -12.69 5.91 -13.48
N TYR A 76 -13.27 6.41 -12.39
CA TYR A 76 -13.82 5.59 -11.31
C TYR A 76 -15.31 5.32 -11.56
N ARG A 77 -15.69 4.07 -11.31
CA ARG A 77 -17.07 3.60 -11.30
C ARG A 77 -17.50 3.35 -9.86
N ALA A 78 -18.63 3.91 -9.45
CA ALA A 78 -19.15 3.68 -8.11
C ALA A 78 -19.82 2.31 -8.01
N LEU A 79 -19.48 1.60 -6.95
CA LEU A 79 -20.06 0.35 -6.50
C LEU A 79 -20.66 0.60 -5.12
N VAL A 80 -21.93 0.23 -4.95
CA VAL A 80 -22.59 0.28 -3.65
C VAL A 80 -22.18 -0.97 -2.88
N ALA A 81 -21.39 -0.80 -1.82
CA ALA A 81 -21.03 -1.89 -0.93
C ALA A 81 -22.12 -2.08 0.14
N GLN A 82 -22.28 -3.31 0.63
CA GLN A 82 -23.19 -3.59 1.75
C GLN A 82 -22.72 -2.80 2.99
N GLY A 83 -23.62 -1.99 3.58
CA GLY A 83 -23.34 -1.23 4.80
C GLY A 83 -23.13 0.29 4.65
N ASN A 84 -23.76 0.94 3.66
CA ASN A 84 -23.70 2.39 3.44
C ASN A 84 -22.29 2.96 3.14
N ALA A 85 -21.31 2.09 2.91
CA ALA A 85 -20.02 2.49 2.36
C ALA A 85 -20.12 2.57 0.83
N ARG A 86 -19.64 3.66 0.25
CA ARG A 86 -19.53 3.80 -1.20
C ARG A 86 -18.09 3.47 -1.61
N VAL A 87 -17.94 2.53 -2.53
CA VAL A 87 -16.63 2.12 -3.05
C VAL A 87 -16.57 2.50 -4.51
N GLU A 88 -15.56 3.26 -4.92
CA GLU A 88 -15.37 3.68 -6.30
C GLU A 88 -14.10 3.03 -6.83
N VAL A 89 -14.17 2.36 -7.99
CA VAL A 89 -13.06 1.56 -8.53
C VAL A 89 -12.72 2.04 -9.94
N GLY A 90 -11.43 2.24 -10.21
CA GLY A 90 -10.91 2.57 -11.52
C GLY A 90 -9.58 1.88 -11.78
N SER A 91 -9.10 1.89 -13.01
CA SER A 91 -7.81 1.30 -13.38
C SER A 91 -6.95 2.27 -14.17
N CYS A 92 -5.63 2.16 -14.02
CA CYS A 92 -4.70 2.87 -14.87
C CYS A 92 -4.58 2.14 -16.22
N GLN A 93 -4.89 2.84 -17.31
CA GLN A 93 -4.82 2.27 -18.67
C GLN A 93 -3.41 1.84 -19.10
N LYS A 94 -2.36 2.43 -18.51
CA LYS A 94 -0.95 2.14 -18.88
C LYS A 94 -0.42 0.88 -18.22
N THR A 95 -0.80 0.61 -16.98
CA THR A 95 -0.22 -0.47 -16.15
C THR A 95 -1.23 -1.58 -15.86
N GLY A 96 -2.52 -1.31 -15.98
CA GLY A 96 -3.60 -2.19 -15.52
C GLY A 96 -3.82 -2.16 -14.01
N ASP A 97 -2.99 -1.44 -13.24
CA ASP A 97 -3.13 -1.37 -11.78
C ASP A 97 -4.44 -0.69 -11.40
N ILE A 98 -5.10 -1.20 -10.37
CA ILE A 98 -6.43 -0.78 -9.95
C ILE A 98 -6.31 0.21 -8.79
N SER A 99 -7.04 1.31 -8.85
CA SER A 99 -7.24 2.22 -7.73
C SER A 99 -8.66 2.10 -7.19
N ILE A 100 -8.76 2.00 -5.88
CA ILE A 100 -10.00 1.89 -5.13
C ILE A 100 -10.08 3.10 -4.21
N ARG A 101 -11.20 3.81 -4.26
CA ARG A 101 -11.56 4.88 -3.33
C ARG A 101 -12.70 4.39 -2.45
N ILE A 102 -12.50 4.44 -1.15
CA ILE A 102 -13.46 3.96 -0.15
C ILE A 102 -13.96 5.19 0.62
N ASN A 103 -15.25 5.46 0.49
CA ASN A 103 -15.94 6.48 1.27
C ASN A 103 -16.57 5.78 2.48
N GLY A 104 -15.95 5.97 3.64
CA GLY A 104 -16.45 5.44 4.89
C GLY A 104 -17.72 6.16 5.37
N PRO A 105 -18.48 5.56 6.30
CA PRO A 105 -19.73 6.14 6.82
C PRO A 105 -19.53 7.46 7.57
N ASN A 106 -18.30 7.71 8.05
CA ASN A 106 -17.93 8.94 8.77
C ASN A 106 -17.46 10.07 7.85
N GLY A 107 -17.62 9.94 6.53
CA GLY A 107 -17.13 10.90 5.53
C GLY A 107 -15.62 10.84 5.27
N GLN A 108 -14.92 9.88 5.88
CA GLN A 108 -13.50 9.65 5.59
C GLN A 108 -13.33 8.98 4.23
N VAL A 109 -12.44 9.52 3.40
CA VAL A 109 -12.13 9.00 2.08
C VAL A 109 -10.72 8.45 2.08
N ASN A 110 -10.58 7.17 1.73
CA ASN A 110 -9.30 6.48 1.64
C ASN A 110 -9.07 5.94 0.24
N TYR A 111 -7.83 6.02 -0.23
CA TYR A 111 -7.40 5.46 -1.49
C TYR A 111 -6.48 4.27 -1.27
N GLU A 112 -6.76 3.21 -2.00
CA GLU A 112 -5.95 2.00 -2.06
C GLU A 112 -5.65 1.64 -3.51
N TRP A 113 -4.49 1.04 -3.72
CA TRP A 113 -4.03 0.54 -5.00
C TRP A 113 -3.81 -0.96 -4.92
N ILE A 114 -4.26 -1.66 -5.96
CA ILE A 114 -4.02 -3.08 -6.15
C ILE A 114 -3.22 -3.22 -7.44
N ALA A 115 -2.03 -3.79 -7.30
CA ALA A 115 -1.20 -4.11 -8.44
C ALA A 115 -1.86 -5.23 -9.26
N PHE A 116 -1.95 -5.07 -10.57
CA PHE A 116 -2.69 -6.01 -11.42
C PHE A 116 -2.13 -7.43 -11.36
N ASP A 117 -0.81 -7.55 -11.23
CA ASP A 117 -0.06 -8.81 -11.10
C ASP A 117 -0.36 -9.57 -9.81
N ARG A 118 -0.89 -8.90 -8.79
CA ARG A 118 -1.29 -9.51 -7.51
C ARG A 118 -2.74 -9.98 -7.48
N LEU A 119 -3.52 -9.68 -8.51
CA LEU A 119 -4.87 -10.22 -8.62
C LEU A 119 -4.78 -11.74 -8.83
N PRO A 120 -5.65 -12.53 -8.18
CA PRO A 120 -5.78 -13.94 -8.49
C PRO A 120 -6.01 -14.08 -9.99
N LYS A 121 -5.03 -14.62 -10.72
CA LYS A 121 -5.23 -14.92 -12.13
C LYS A 121 -6.37 -15.92 -12.20
N PRO A 122 -7.43 -15.67 -12.99
CA PRO A 122 -8.43 -16.70 -13.21
C PRO A 122 -7.66 -17.91 -13.73
N MET A 123 -7.69 -19.01 -12.97
CA MET A 123 -7.07 -20.25 -13.42
C MET A 123 -7.70 -20.56 -14.76
N SER A 124 -6.93 -20.41 -15.84
CA SER A 124 -7.30 -20.96 -17.14
C SER A 124 -7.69 -22.41 -16.90
N ALA A 125 -8.91 -22.77 -17.27
CA ALA A 125 -9.64 -23.97 -16.88
C ALA A 125 -9.05 -25.31 -17.38
N HIS A 126 -7.73 -25.51 -17.30
CA HIS A 126 -7.02 -26.66 -17.85
C HIS A 126 -6.07 -27.39 -16.89
N THR A 127 -6.09 -27.08 -15.59
CA THR A 127 -5.48 -27.97 -14.59
C THR A 127 -6.41 -28.16 -13.41
N ALA A 128 -7.47 -28.94 -13.63
CA ALA A 128 -8.29 -29.51 -12.56
C ALA A 128 -7.43 -30.51 -11.77
N SER A 129 -6.74 -30.02 -10.74
CA SER A 129 -6.00 -30.84 -9.80
C SER A 129 -6.98 -31.37 -8.74
N LEU A 130 -6.84 -32.64 -8.36
CA LEU A 130 -7.72 -33.38 -7.44
C LEU A 130 -7.92 -32.72 -6.05
N LEU A 131 -7.10 -31.72 -5.72
CA LEU A 131 -7.23 -30.89 -4.50
C LEU A 131 -8.49 -30.02 -4.48
N ASP A 132 -9.14 -29.82 -5.62
CA ASP A 132 -10.36 -29.02 -5.75
C ASP A 132 -11.64 -29.72 -5.28
N LEU A 133 -11.52 -30.97 -4.80
CA LEU A 133 -12.63 -31.76 -4.27
C LEU A 133 -12.85 -31.55 -2.76
N VAL A 134 -11.90 -30.92 -2.07
CA VAL A 134 -11.89 -30.81 -0.59
C VAL A 134 -12.00 -29.35 -0.12
N VAL A 135 -11.71 -28.38 -0.98
CA VAL A 135 -11.87 -26.96 -0.66
C VAL A 135 -13.20 -26.47 -1.23
N PRO A 136 -14.12 -25.92 -0.41
CA PRO A 136 -15.31 -25.29 -0.94
C PRO A 136 -14.89 -24.10 -1.80
N ARG A 137 -15.02 -24.28 -3.12
CA ARG A 137 -14.83 -23.23 -4.11
C ARG A 137 -15.91 -22.16 -3.91
N ALA A 138 -15.52 -20.93 -3.63
CA ALA A 138 -16.39 -19.78 -3.86
C ALA A 138 -16.43 -19.51 -5.37
N LEU A 139 -17.22 -20.30 -6.09
CA LEU A 139 -17.55 -20.03 -7.49
C LEU A 139 -18.50 -18.84 -7.51
N ALA A 140 -18.08 -17.73 -8.09
CA ALA A 140 -19.02 -16.74 -8.59
C ALA A 140 -19.77 -17.41 -9.75
N SER A 141 -20.98 -17.89 -9.45
CA SER A 141 -21.87 -18.49 -10.44
C SER A 141 -22.37 -17.40 -11.38
N GLU A 142 -21.75 -17.29 -12.55
CA GLU A 142 -22.39 -16.76 -13.75
C GLU A 142 -23.42 -17.80 -14.22
N ASP A 143 -24.57 -17.88 -13.53
CA ASP A 143 -25.83 -18.43 -14.06
C ASP A 143 -26.93 -18.34 -12.99
N ALA A 144 -27.33 -17.11 -12.73
CA ALA A 144 -28.71 -16.81 -12.37
C ALA A 144 -29.04 -15.48 -13.05
N ALA A 145 -29.40 -15.58 -14.33
CA ALA A 145 -30.24 -14.59 -14.98
C ALA A 145 -31.56 -14.48 -14.18
N ASN A 146 -31.53 -13.69 -13.12
CA ASN A 146 -32.72 -13.19 -12.47
C ASN A 146 -32.71 -11.67 -12.62
N ALA A 147 -33.64 -11.21 -13.44
CA ALA A 147 -33.84 -9.82 -13.79
C ALA A 147 -34.05 -8.97 -12.53
N GLY A 148 -33.41 -7.80 -12.48
CA GLY A 148 -33.98 -6.65 -11.78
C GLY A 148 -33.30 -6.12 -10.51
N GLN A 149 -32.07 -6.51 -10.18
CA GLN A 149 -31.24 -5.61 -9.37
C GLN A 149 -30.30 -4.86 -10.30
N ALA A 150 -30.81 -3.76 -10.83
CA ALA A 150 -29.95 -2.69 -11.30
C ALA A 150 -29.02 -2.34 -10.13
N PHE A 151 -27.72 -2.61 -10.28
CA PHE A 151 -26.75 -1.89 -9.49
C PHE A 151 -26.99 -0.42 -9.80
N ASP A 152 -27.48 0.34 -8.83
CA ASP A 152 -27.57 1.78 -8.96
C ASP A 152 -26.14 2.30 -9.13
N VAL A 153 -25.76 2.55 -10.37
CA VAL A 153 -24.48 3.18 -10.72
C VAL A 153 -24.57 4.60 -10.21
N ALA A 154 -24.10 4.78 -8.99
CA ALA A 154 -23.97 6.08 -8.40
C ALA A 154 -22.89 6.85 -9.18
N GLN A 155 -23.10 8.15 -9.38
CA GLN A 155 -22.35 9.01 -10.31
C GLN A 155 -20.86 8.66 -10.48
N ASP A 156 -20.46 8.41 -11.74
CA ASP A 156 -19.05 8.20 -12.13
C ASP A 156 -18.19 9.41 -11.71
N MET A 157 -16.96 9.13 -11.27
CA MET A 157 -15.98 10.14 -10.86
C MET A 157 -14.74 10.04 -11.75
N SER A 158 -14.21 11.16 -12.21
CA SER A 158 -12.97 11.18 -13.00
C SER A 158 -11.90 12.06 -12.36
N VAL A 159 -10.64 11.63 -12.43
CA VAL A 159 -9.50 12.47 -12.06
C VAL A 159 -9.18 13.40 -13.22
N LEU A 160 -9.29 14.71 -13.02
CA LEU A 160 -8.98 15.70 -14.06
C LEU A 160 -7.48 15.96 -14.15
N CYS A 161 -6.81 16.12 -13.01
CA CYS A 161 -5.39 16.44 -12.93
C CYS A 161 -4.83 16.13 -11.53
N GLN A 162 -3.52 15.90 -11.43
CA GLN A 162 -2.82 15.66 -10.16
C GLN A 162 -1.36 16.15 -10.14
N ALA A 163 -0.87 16.61 -8.99
CA ALA A 163 0.56 16.85 -8.67
C ALA A 163 0.97 16.18 -7.37
N LYS A 164 2.27 15.89 -7.28
CA LYS A 164 2.95 15.54 -6.04
C LYS A 164 3.48 16.82 -5.38
N LEU A 165 3.11 17.03 -4.12
CA LEU A 165 3.62 18.10 -3.27
C LEU A 165 4.19 17.48 -1.99
N GLY A 166 5.50 17.23 -1.97
CA GLY A 166 6.17 16.55 -0.87
C GLY A 166 5.64 15.12 -0.68
N ASP A 167 5.17 14.82 0.53
CA ASP A 167 4.58 13.53 0.92
C ASP A 167 3.08 13.43 0.63
N ASN A 168 2.53 14.39 -0.12
CA ASN A 168 1.12 14.46 -0.49
C ASN A 168 0.93 14.49 -2.01
N VAL A 169 -0.24 14.03 -2.44
CA VAL A 169 -0.75 14.18 -3.81
C VAL A 169 -1.96 15.09 -3.77
N ILE A 170 -1.88 16.20 -4.50
CA ILE A 170 -3.01 17.07 -4.76
C ILE A 170 -3.66 16.59 -6.06
N ARG A 171 -4.91 16.16 -5.99
CA ARG A 171 -5.69 15.74 -7.16
C ARG A 171 -6.97 16.54 -7.25
N VAL A 172 -7.44 16.76 -8.47
CA VAL A 172 -8.77 17.32 -8.72
C VAL A 172 -9.62 16.21 -9.30
N VAL A 173 -10.73 15.94 -8.64
CA VAL A 173 -11.73 14.97 -9.07
C VAL A 173 -13.01 15.69 -9.50
N GLN A 174 -13.66 15.19 -10.55
CA GLN A 174 -14.98 15.65 -10.99
C GLN A 174 -15.99 14.54 -10.74
N SER A 175 -17.07 14.85 -10.02
CA SER A 175 -18.20 13.95 -9.80
C SER A 175 -19.49 14.77 -9.81
N GLY A 176 -20.52 14.30 -10.51
CA GLY A 176 -21.84 14.96 -10.50
C GLY A 176 -21.86 16.41 -10.98
N GLY A 177 -20.89 16.82 -11.82
CA GLY A 177 -20.74 18.20 -12.28
C GLY A 177 -20.02 19.15 -11.30
N GLN A 178 -19.63 18.67 -10.12
CA GLN A 178 -18.80 19.40 -9.17
C GLN A 178 -17.34 18.95 -9.25
N CYS A 179 -16.41 19.90 -9.10
CA CYS A 179 -14.99 19.60 -9.00
C CYS A 179 -14.50 19.83 -7.58
N VAL A 180 -13.75 18.86 -7.07
CA VAL A 180 -13.21 18.86 -5.72
C VAL A 180 -11.71 18.66 -5.80
N ARG A 181 -10.96 19.54 -5.13
CA ARG A 181 -9.53 19.37 -4.92
C ARG A 181 -9.30 18.62 -3.62
N GLU A 182 -8.68 17.45 -3.74
CA GLU A 182 -8.32 16.60 -2.61
C GLU A 182 -6.80 16.60 -2.42
N THR A 183 -6.36 16.75 -1.18
CA THR A 183 -4.96 16.53 -0.76
C THR A 183 -4.90 15.17 -0.08
N VAL A 184 -4.15 14.24 -0.65
CA VAL A 184 -4.07 12.86 -0.20
C VAL A 184 -2.67 12.56 0.28
N SER A 185 -2.54 12.00 1.47
CA SER A 185 -1.25 11.53 1.98
C SER A 185 -0.79 10.30 1.20
N ILE A 186 0.44 10.31 0.67
CA ILE A 186 1.02 9.18 -0.06
C ILE A 186 1.13 7.95 0.84
N PHE A 187 1.54 8.16 2.10
CA PHE A 187 1.79 7.07 3.05
C PHE A 187 0.53 6.60 3.77
N ARG A 188 -0.44 7.48 4.03
CA ARG A 188 -1.68 7.07 4.72
C ARG A 188 -2.76 6.61 3.74
N GLY A 189 -2.78 7.15 2.51
CA GLY A 189 -3.84 6.94 1.54
C GLY A 189 -5.12 7.73 1.84
N SER A 190 -5.21 8.39 3.00
CA SER A 190 -6.34 9.22 3.43
C SER A 190 -6.34 10.59 2.75
N VAL A 191 -7.55 11.09 2.46
CA VAL A 191 -7.77 12.49 2.08
C VAL A 191 -7.66 13.35 3.34
N GLU A 192 -6.61 14.18 3.41
CA GLU A 192 -6.33 15.07 4.53
C GLU A 192 -7.10 16.40 4.42
N LYS A 193 -7.31 16.87 3.18
CA LYS A 193 -8.06 18.10 2.89
C LYS A 193 -8.87 17.93 1.62
N SER A 194 -10.10 18.42 1.62
CA SER A 194 -11.01 18.42 0.47
C SER A 194 -11.69 19.78 0.35
N GLU A 195 -11.63 20.40 -0.83
CA GLU A 195 -12.24 21.71 -1.10
C GLU A 195 -12.90 21.73 -2.48
N THR A 196 -14.12 22.27 -2.57
CA THR A 196 -14.82 22.45 -3.85
C THR A 196 -14.15 23.57 -4.65
N VAL A 197 -13.84 23.31 -5.91
CA VAL A 197 -13.17 24.26 -6.81
C VAL A 197 -13.94 24.41 -8.13
N PRO A 198 -13.88 25.59 -8.79
CA PRO A 198 -14.46 25.75 -10.13
C PRO A 198 -13.78 24.81 -11.14
N CYS A 199 -14.57 24.00 -11.87
CA CYS A 199 -14.05 23.02 -12.82
C CYS A 199 -13.22 23.61 -13.95
N ASP A 200 -13.54 24.83 -14.39
CA ASP A 200 -12.86 25.58 -15.46
C ASP A 200 -11.44 26.02 -15.08
N LYS A 201 -11.17 26.21 -13.79
CA LYS A 201 -9.86 26.64 -13.25
C LYS A 201 -9.25 25.61 -12.30
N ALA A 202 -9.77 24.39 -12.29
CA ALA A 202 -9.33 23.41 -11.30
C ALA A 202 -7.88 22.96 -11.55
N CYS A 203 -7.41 23.02 -12.81
CA CYS A 203 -6.15 22.41 -13.25
C CYS A 203 -5.02 23.36 -13.72
N PRO A 204 -4.53 24.33 -12.93
CA PRO A 204 -3.20 24.90 -13.12
C PRO A 204 -2.27 24.38 -12.02
N ILE A 205 -1.95 23.09 -12.11
CA ILE A 205 -1.06 22.43 -11.17
C ILE A 205 0.39 22.71 -11.63
N LYS A 206 1.20 23.34 -10.76
CA LYS A 206 2.62 23.62 -11.01
C LYS A 206 3.52 22.45 -10.60
#